data_AF-A0A183DSU6-F1
#
_entry.id   AF-A0A183DSU6-F1
#
_cell.length_a   1.000
_cell.length_b   1.000
_cell.length_c   1.000
_cell.angle_alpha   90.00
_cell.angle_beta   90.00
_cell.angle_gamma   90.00
#
_symmetry.space_group_name_H-M   'P 1'
#
loop_
_entity.id
_entity.type
_entity.pdbx_description
1 polymer ?
#
loop_
_entity_poly.entity_id
_entity_poly.type
_entity_poly.pdbx_seq_one_letter_code
_entity_poly.pdbx_strand_id
1 'polypeptide(L)'
;LWRGWSPSLMRDLPFSAVYWTGYEYLKRKALLTLDRKETNFLISFACGALSGSLAAFLTTPFDVVKTHRQVTLGEVKLTVLSQLQMASLLF
;
A
#
# COMPACT_ATOMS: atom_id res chain seq x y z
N LEU A 1 0.52 11.70 -22.38
CA LEU A 1 1.53 11.32 -21.37
C LEU A 1 1.00 11.31 -19.92
N TRP A 2 0.05 12.17 -19.51
CA TRP A 2 -0.39 12.31 -18.11
C TRP A 2 -1.75 11.68 -17.74
N ARG A 3 -2.49 11.10 -18.70
CA ARG A 3 -3.85 10.53 -18.53
C ARG A 3 -3.88 9.16 -17.81
N GLY A 4 -3.07 9.00 -16.78
CA GLY A 4 -2.95 7.77 -15.99
C GLY A 4 -2.15 7.92 -14.69
N TRP A 5 -1.84 9.16 -14.29
CA TRP A 5 -1.13 9.44 -13.04
C TRP A 5 -2.06 9.52 -11.83
N SER A 6 -3.34 9.86 -12.03
CA SER A 6 -4.32 9.93 -10.95
C SER A 6 -4.51 8.60 -10.21
N PRO A 7 -4.58 7.42 -10.85
CA PRO A 7 -4.72 6.14 -10.15
C PRO A 7 -3.46 5.77 -9.35
N SER A 8 -2.28 6.08 -9.91
CA SER A 8 -0.99 5.85 -9.23
C SER A 8 -0.87 6.72 -7.99
N LEU A 9 -1.18 8.02 -8.10
CA LEU A 9 -1.19 8.94 -6.97
C LEU A 9 -2.21 8.51 -5.91
N MET A 10 -3.41 8.09 -6.30
CA MET A 10 -4.44 7.65 -5.35
C MET A 10 -4.02 6.41 -4.53
N ARG A 11 -3.09 5.60 -5.06
CA ARG A 11 -2.50 4.46 -4.35
C ARG A 11 -1.34 4.89 -3.44
N ASP A 12 -0.47 5.77 -3.94
CA ASP A 12 0.78 6.11 -3.24
C ASP A 12 0.58 7.18 -2.16
N LEU A 13 -0.44 8.04 -2.30
CA LEU A 13 -0.83 9.07 -1.33
C LEU A 13 -1.25 8.52 0.04
N PRO A 14 -2.20 7.56 0.15
CA PRO A 14 -2.62 7.05 1.45
C PRO A 14 -1.48 6.37 2.20
N PHE A 15 -0.62 5.62 1.50
CA PHE A 15 0.58 5.03 2.10
C PHE A 15 1.51 6.12 2.62
N SER A 16 1.84 7.11 1.79
CA SER A 16 2.73 8.21 2.15
C SER A 16 2.19 9.05 3.32
N ALA A 17 0.88 9.29 3.37
CA ALA A 17 0.23 10.05 4.43
C ALA A 17 0.35 9.37 5.79
N VAL A 18 0.10 8.06 5.85
CA VAL A 18 0.23 7.28 7.10
C VAL A 18 1.69 7.17 7.52
N TYR A 19 2.60 6.89 6.59
CA TYR A 19 4.04 6.80 6.86
C TYR A 19 4.58 8.09 7.47
N TRP A 20 4.36 9.24 6.81
CA TRP A 20 4.87 10.53 7.27
C TRP A 20 4.25 10.96 8.59
N THR A 21 2.93 10.75 8.75
CA THR A 21 2.25 11.09 10.01
C THR A 21 2.78 10.26 11.18
N GLY A 22 2.97 8.96 10.98
CA GLY A 22 3.57 8.07 11.97
C GLY A 22 5.02 8.44 12.30
N TYR A 23 5.81 8.75 11.26
CA TYR A 23 7.22 9.12 11.41
C TYR A 23 7.38 10.42 12.20
N GLU A 24 6.63 11.48 11.86
CA GLU A 24 6.71 12.77 12.55
C GLU A 24 6.23 12.67 14.00
N TYR A 25 5.17 11.88 14.25
CA TYR A 25 4.69 11.61 15.61
C TYR A 25 5.75 10.91 16.46
N LEU A 26 6.33 9.82 15.95
CA LEU A 26 7.36 9.04 16.66
C LEU A 26 8.63 9.86 16.87
N LYS A 27 9.08 10.58 15.84
CA LYS A 27 10.26 11.47 15.90
C LYS A 27 10.08 12.56 16.96
N ARG A 28 8.94 13.25 16.96
CA ARG A 28 8.66 14.31 17.94
C ARG A 28 8.60 13.75 19.35
N LYS A 29 7.97 12.59 19.54
CA LYS A 29 7.89 11.93 20.84
C LYS A 29 9.28 11.48 21.34
N ALA A 30 10.09 10.89 20.46
CA ALA A 30 11.44 10.45 20.79
C ALA A 30 12.37 11.62 21.17
N LEU A 31 12.31 12.74 20.44
CA LEU A 31 13.09 13.95 20.74
C LEU A 31 12.72 14.55 22.10
N LEU A 32 11.43 14.59 22.43
CA LEU A 32 10.93 15.07 23.72
C LEU A 32 11.34 14.16 24.88
N THR A 33 11.27 12.83 24.71
CA THR A 33 11.63 11.89 25.78
C THR A 33 13.13 11.86 26.07
N LEU A 34 13.98 12.09 25.06
CA LEU A 34 15.43 12.11 25.23
C LEU A 34 16.01 13.50 25.54
N ASP A 35 15.17 14.53 25.62
CA ASP A 35 15.58 15.94 25.75
C ASP A 35 16.67 16.34 24.74
N ARG A 36 16.50 15.92 23.48
CA ARG A 36 17.44 16.20 22.39
C ARG A 36 16.82 17.07 21.32
N LYS A 37 17.61 17.99 20.79
CA LYS A 37 17.23 18.82 19.63
C LYS A 37 17.36 18.11 18.29
N GLU A 38 18.21 17.08 18.19
CA GLU A 38 18.49 16.38 16.93
C GLU A 38 18.33 14.86 17.03
N THR A 39 17.92 14.26 15.91
CA THR A 39 17.76 12.81 15.76
C THR A 39 19.10 12.15 15.46
N ASN A 40 19.50 11.17 16.26
CA ASN A 40 20.62 10.28 15.92
C ASN A 40 20.17 9.20 14.92
N PHE A 41 21.11 8.56 14.21
CA PHE A 41 20.84 7.49 13.24
C PHE A 41 19.91 6.41 13.80
N LEU A 42 20.17 5.94 15.03
CA LEU A 42 19.34 4.93 15.70
C LEU A 42 17.91 5.38 15.95
N ILE A 43 17.70 6.66 16.27
CA ILE A 43 16.36 7.22 16.53
C ILE A 43 15.59 7.30 15.21
N SER A 44 16.22 7.83 14.16
CA SER A 44 15.61 7.90 12.82
C SER A 44 15.32 6.49 12.27
N PHE A 45 16.21 5.54 12.49
CA PHE A 45 16.03 4.15 12.09
C PHE A 45 14.86 3.50 12.85
N ALA A 46 14.81 3.62 14.18
CA ALA A 46 13.73 3.06 14.99
C ALA A 46 12.38 3.71 14.68
N CYS A 47 12.34 5.04 14.54
CA CYS A 47 11.12 5.77 14.18
C CYS A 47 10.64 5.38 12.78
N GLY A 48 11.56 5.26 11.81
CA GLY A 48 11.24 4.82 10.45
C GLY A 48 10.76 3.37 10.38
N ALA A 49 11.38 2.46 11.13
CA ALA A 49 10.96 1.06 11.21
C ALA A 49 9.57 0.91 11.83
N LEU A 50 9.30 1.63 12.93
CA LEU A 50 7.99 1.63 13.60
C LEU A 50 6.91 2.29 12.75
N SER A 51 7.19 3.46 12.15
CA SER A 51 6.22 4.15 11.28
C SER A 51 5.94 3.34 10.01
N GLY A 52 6.97 2.74 9.41
CA GLY A 52 6.84 1.86 8.26
C GLY A 52 6.02 0.62 8.55
N SER A 53 6.25 -0.02 9.70
CA SER A 53 5.47 -1.20 10.13
C SER A 53 4.01 -0.85 10.39
N LEU A 54 3.74 0.28 11.05
CA LEU A 54 2.38 0.77 11.29
C LEU A 54 1.67 1.14 9.99
N ALA A 55 2.37 1.83 9.07
CA ALA A 55 1.85 2.17 7.76
C ALA A 55 1.49 0.91 6.98
N ALA A 56 2.39 -0.07 6.93
CA ALA A 56 2.15 -1.35 6.28
C ALA A 56 0.97 -2.09 6.92
N PHE A 57 0.85 -2.12 8.25
CA PHE A 57 -0.26 -2.77 8.94
C PHE A 57 -1.62 -2.11 8.62
N LEU A 58 -1.67 -0.78 8.47
CA LEU A 58 -2.89 -0.08 8.13
C LEU A 58 -3.25 -0.18 6.64
N THR A 59 -2.27 -0.27 5.74
CA THR A 59 -2.53 -0.39 4.29
C THR A 59 -2.75 -1.82 3.82
N THR A 60 -2.15 -2.81 4.48
CA THR A 60 -2.29 -4.24 4.13
C THR A 60 -3.73 -4.76 4.08
N PRO A 61 -4.67 -4.43 4.99
CA PRO A 61 -6.06 -4.88 4.84
C PRO A 61 -6.72 -4.31 3.57
N PHE A 62 -6.41 -3.06 3.19
CA PHE A 62 -6.89 -2.46 1.95
C PHE A 62 -6.27 -3.10 0.70
N ASP A 63 -5.02 -3.55 0.78
CA ASP A 63 -4.33 -4.21 -0.32
C ASP A 63 -4.82 -5.67 -0.51
N VAL A 64 -5.17 -6.37 0.57
CA VAL A 64 -5.77 -7.72 0.52
C VAL A 64 -7.16 -7.70 -0.11
N VAL A 65 -7.99 -6.70 0.20
CA VAL A 65 -9.34 -6.58 -0.40
C VAL A 65 -9.26 -6.40 -1.94
N LYS A 66 -8.25 -5.69 -2.44
CA LYS A 66 -8.05 -5.48 -3.88
C LYS A 66 -7.57 -6.75 -4.59
N THR A 67 -6.62 -7.48 -3.99
CA THR A 67 -6.12 -8.74 -4.58
C THR A 67 -7.20 -9.80 -4.64
N HIS A 68 -8.05 -9.92 -3.61
CA HIS A 68 -9.16 -10.87 -3.62
C HIS A 68 -10.16 -10.59 -4.76
N ARG A 69 -10.47 -9.30 -5.00
CA ARG A 69 -11.36 -8.91 -6.11
C ARG A 69 -10.73 -9.12 -7.50
N GLN A 70 -9.42 -8.93 -7.63
CA GLN A 70 -8.69 -9.16 -8.89
C GLN A 70 -8.59 -10.64 -9.24
N VAL A 71 -8.39 -11.52 -8.26
CA VAL A 71 -8.39 -12.98 -8.47
C VAL A 71 -9.77 -13.45 -8.95
N THR A 72 -10.86 -13.04 -8.28
CA THR A 72 -12.23 -13.40 -8.69
C THR A 72 -12.57 -12.92 -10.10
N LEU A 73 -12.17 -11.70 -10.48
CA LEU A 73 -12.39 -11.18 -11.84
C LEU A 73 -11.56 -11.91 -12.90
N GLY A 74 -10.35 -12.36 -12.54
CA GLY A 74 -9.49 -13.17 -13.41
C GLY A 74 -10.09 -14.54 -13.73
N GLU A 75 -10.62 -15.23 -12.72
CA GLU A 75 -11.24 -16.56 -12.88
C GLU A 75 -12.51 -16.52 -13.76
N VAL A 76 -13.35 -15.50 -13.59
CA VAL A 76 -14.55 -15.31 -14.43
C VAL A 76 -14.15 -15.08 -15.89
N LYS A 77 -13.10 -14.29 -16.15
CA LYS A 77 -12.64 -14.01 -17.52
C LYS A 77 -12.12 -15.26 -18.22
N LEU A 78 -11.35 -16.11 -17.51
CA LEU A 78 -10.82 -17.36 -18.08
C LEU A 78 -11.93 -18.37 -18.37
N THR A 79 -12.92 -18.46 -17.49
CA THR A 79 -14.08 -19.34 -17.68
C THR A 79 -14.87 -18.94 -18.93
N VAL A 80 -15.17 -17.65 -19.10
CA VAL A 80 -15.90 -17.15 -20.29
C VAL A 80 -15.11 -17.36 -21.57
N LEU A 81 -13.78 -17.15 -21.57
CA LEU A 81 -12.94 -17.40 -22.74
C LEU A 81 -12.90 -18.88 -23.12
N SER A 82 -12.84 -19.79 -22.14
CA SER A 82 -12.90 -21.22 -22.40
C SER A 82 -14.24 -21.65 -23.02
N GLN A 83 -15.35 -21.07 -22.56
CA GLN A 83 -16.70 -21.33 -23.09
C GLN A 83 -16.85 -20.82 -24.54
N LEU A 84 -16.34 -19.62 -24.84
CA LEU A 84 -16.37 -19.06 -26.18
C LEU A 84 -15.50 -19.86 -27.17
N GLN A 85 -14.33 -20.33 -26.73
CA GLN A 85 -13.44 -21.10 -27.58
C GLN A 85 -14.01 -22.50 -27.89
N MET A 86 -14.65 -23.13 -26.91
CA MET A 86 -15.39 -24.38 -27.13
C MET A 86 -16.60 -24.18 -28.06
N ALA A 87 -17.33 -23.07 -27.91
CA ALA A 87 -18.45 -22.74 -28.79
C ALA A 87 -17.99 -22.51 -30.24
N SER A 88 -16.84 -21.86 -30.47
CA SER A 88 -16.30 -21.67 -31.82
C SER A 88 -15.75 -22.93 -32.50
N LEU A 89 -15.50 -24.00 -31.76
CA LEU A 89 -15.07 -25.29 -32.31
C LEU A 89 -16.25 -26.22 -32.65
N LEU A 90 -17.45 -25.87 -32.18
CA LEU A 90 -18.69 -26.63 -32.38
C LEU A 90 -19.55 -26.12 -33.55
N PHE A 91 -19.15 -25.01 -34.18
CA PHE A 91 -19.75 -24.43 -35.39
C PHE A 91 -18.68 -24.27 -36.48
#